data_AF-A0A3R9E557-F1
#
_entry.id   AF-A0A3R9E557-F1
#
_cell.length_a   1.000
_cell.length_b   1.000
_cell.length_c   1.000
_cell.angle_alpha   90.00
_cell.angle_beta   90.00
_cell.angle_gamma   90.00
#
_symmetry.space_group_name_H-M   'P 1'
#
loop_
_entity.id
_entity.type
_entity.pdbx_description
1 polymer ?
#
loop_
_entity_poly.entity_id
_entity_poly.type
_entity_poly.pdbx_seq_one_letter_code
_entity_poly.pdbx_strand_id
1 'polypeptide(L)'
;MKITLTENGNGPQVWDFDPDDVRARDAELIEAKLGVAWESFPLAVMQGSVRARRALLWHLRRQAHPKLRLDDVDFRPKDLKVELDVPEWRLWRGKIALMGDLSDELRDRALAWVDQELAQAEAGEDPAAAAAPGKADSAPPASVTSS
;
A
#
# COMPACT_ATOMS: atom_id res chain seq x y z
N MET A 1 0.65 5.44 2.06
CA MET A 1 0.02 4.27 1.44
C MET A 1 0.02 3.10 2.42
N LYS A 2 -1.11 2.42 2.59
CA LYS A 2 -1.21 1.23 3.44
C LYS A 2 -1.06 -0.04 2.61
N ILE A 3 -0.14 -0.91 3.01
CA ILE A 3 0.18 -2.16 2.32
C ILE A 3 -0.22 -3.33 3.20
N THR A 4 -1.15 -4.16 2.73
CA THR A 4 -1.61 -5.35 3.46
C THR A 4 -1.28 -6.61 2.67
N LEU A 5 -0.53 -7.52 3.27
CA LEU A 5 -0.23 -8.85 2.71
C LEU A 5 -0.89 -9.94 3.56
N THR A 6 -1.68 -10.80 2.92
CA THR A 6 -2.36 -11.93 3.56
C THR A 6 -1.80 -13.26 3.02
N GLU A 7 -0.79 -13.81 3.69
CA GLU A 7 -0.23 -15.11 3.31
C GLU A 7 -1.03 -16.27 3.91
N ASN A 8 -1.20 -17.37 3.16
CA ASN A 8 -1.93 -18.53 3.65
C ASN A 8 -1.33 -19.06 4.96
N GLY A 9 -2.13 -19.09 6.02
CA GLY A 9 -1.75 -19.66 7.31
C GLY A 9 -1.05 -18.69 8.28
N ASN A 10 -0.75 -17.46 7.85
CA ASN A 10 -0.26 -16.39 8.74
C ASN A 10 -1.30 -15.26 8.85
N GLY A 11 -1.26 -14.51 9.95
CA GLY A 11 -2.06 -13.29 10.10
C GLY A 11 -1.64 -12.21 9.09
N PRO A 12 -2.51 -11.22 8.80
CA PRO A 12 -2.20 -10.15 7.86
C PRO A 12 -1.00 -9.34 8.34
N GLN A 13 -0.05 -9.11 7.44
CA GLN A 13 1.06 -8.19 7.65
C GLN A 13 0.69 -6.84 7.06
N VAL A 14 0.81 -5.78 7.85
CA VAL A 14 0.44 -4.42 7.46
C VAL A 14 1.66 -3.52 7.60
N TRP A 15 1.90 -2.71 6.57
CA TRP A 15 2.92 -1.67 6.58
C TRP A 15 2.32 -0.34 6.13
N ASP A 16 2.78 0.73 6.75
CA ASP A 16 2.62 2.09 6.24
C ASP A 16 3.85 2.44 5.40
N PHE A 17 3.62 2.81 4.15
CA PHE A 17 4.65 3.14 3.18
C PHE A 17 4.44 4.57 2.66
N ASP A 18 5.42 5.42 2.91
CA ASP A 18 5.52 6.76 2.35
C ASP A 18 6.73 6.83 1.40
N PRO A 19 6.53 7.01 0.08
CA PRO A 19 7.63 7.11 -0.86
C PRO A 19 8.49 8.37 -0.66
N ASP A 20 7.97 9.41 -0.01
CA ASP A 20 8.73 10.64 0.28
C ASP A 20 9.69 10.46 1.48
N ASP A 21 9.48 9.42 2.31
CA ASP A 21 10.35 9.05 3.45
C ASP A 21 11.35 7.93 3.10
N VAL A 22 11.42 7.51 1.83
CA VAL A 22 12.40 6.50 1.39
C VAL A 22 13.78 7.14 1.23
N ARG A 23 14.78 6.56 1.89
CA ARG A 23 16.17 7.00 1.77
C ARG A 23 16.64 6.87 0.31
N ALA A 24 17.37 7.88 -0.18
CA ALA A 24 17.91 7.91 -1.55
C ALA A 24 18.60 6.61 -1.98
N ARG A 25 19.44 6.03 -1.10
CA ARG A 25 20.12 4.75 -1.38
C ARG A 25 19.14 3.60 -1.67
N ASP A 26 18.00 3.57 -0.98
CA ASP A 26 17.00 2.51 -1.17
C ASP A 26 16.15 2.77 -2.41
N ALA A 27 15.88 4.04 -2.72
CA ALA A 27 15.26 4.45 -3.98
C ALA A 27 16.13 4.03 -5.17
N GLU A 28 17.41 4.43 -5.21
CA GLU A 28 18.40 4.04 -6.24
C GLU A 28 18.48 2.51 -6.41
N LEU A 29 18.42 1.79 -5.30
CA LEU A 29 18.48 0.34 -5.33
C LEU A 29 17.23 -0.28 -5.97
N ILE A 30 16.05 0.30 -5.74
CA ILE A 30 14.81 -0.11 -6.40
C ILE A 30 14.86 0.21 -7.90
N GLU A 31 15.31 1.41 -8.26
CA GLU A 31 15.51 1.82 -9.66
C GLU A 31 16.43 0.84 -10.39
N ALA A 32 17.59 0.52 -9.80
CA ALA A 32 18.55 -0.41 -10.38
C ALA A 32 17.97 -1.83 -10.59
N LYS A 33 17.06 -2.28 -9.72
CA LYS A 33 16.41 -3.60 -9.85
C LYS A 33 15.27 -3.62 -10.86
N LEU A 34 14.59 -2.50 -11.06
CA LEU A 34 13.41 -2.42 -11.91
C LEU A 34 13.69 -1.85 -13.30
N GLY A 35 14.75 -1.06 -13.44
CA GLY A 35 15.04 -0.30 -14.66
C GLY A 35 14.04 0.83 -14.92
N VAL A 36 13.45 1.38 -13.86
CA VAL A 36 12.50 2.51 -13.92
C VAL A 36 12.95 3.59 -12.95
N ALA A 37 12.62 4.85 -13.25
CA ALA A 37 12.86 5.96 -12.35
C ALA A 37 12.02 5.84 -11.08
N TRP A 38 12.54 6.36 -9.97
CA TRP A 38 11.89 6.36 -8.66
C TRP A 38 10.53 7.06 -8.72
N GLU A 39 10.45 8.19 -9.41
CA GLU A 39 9.21 8.96 -9.56
C GLU A 39 8.07 8.13 -10.16
N SER A 40 8.39 7.26 -11.12
CA SER A 40 7.43 6.36 -11.77
C SER A 40 7.07 5.13 -10.92
N PHE A 41 7.89 4.77 -9.92
CA PHE A 41 7.73 3.52 -9.17
C PHE A 41 6.47 3.46 -8.31
N PRO A 42 6.14 4.47 -7.47
CA PRO A 42 4.92 4.44 -6.67
C PRO A 42 3.66 4.32 -7.53
N LEU A 43 3.59 5.06 -8.65
CA LEU A 43 2.47 4.95 -9.59
C LEU A 43 2.33 3.52 -10.12
N ALA A 44 3.44 2.87 -10.49
CA ALA A 44 3.43 1.48 -10.95
C ALA A 44 2.97 0.49 -9.85
N VAL A 45 3.29 0.74 -8.58
CA VAL A 45 2.78 -0.06 -7.45
C VAL A 45 1.26 0.05 -7.36
N MET A 46 0.75 1.28 -7.40
CA MET A 46 -0.68 1.57 -7.25
C MET A 46 -1.47 0.97 -8.43
N GLN A 47 -0.96 1.10 -9.65
CA GLN A 47 -1.53 0.51 -10.88
C GLN A 47 -1.50 -1.02 -10.92
N GLY A 48 -0.90 -1.68 -9.93
CA GLY A 48 -0.95 -3.14 -9.86
C GLY A 48 0.18 -3.87 -10.55
N SER A 49 1.27 -3.19 -10.92
CA SER A 49 2.44 -3.87 -11.48
C SER A 49 2.98 -4.90 -10.48
N VAL A 50 2.90 -6.18 -10.85
CA VAL A 50 3.39 -7.29 -10.01
C VAL A 50 4.87 -7.12 -9.70
N ARG A 51 5.66 -6.64 -10.67
CA ARG A 51 7.09 -6.40 -10.49
C ARG A 51 7.35 -5.27 -9.49
N ALA A 52 6.60 -4.17 -9.59
CA ALA A 52 6.72 -3.05 -8.65
C ALA A 52 6.28 -3.44 -7.24
N ARG A 53 5.14 -4.14 -7.13
CA ARG A 53 4.62 -4.69 -5.87
C ARG A 53 5.60 -5.68 -5.21
N ARG A 54 6.26 -6.53 -5.99
CA ARG A 54 7.33 -7.41 -5.48
C ARG A 54 8.51 -6.63 -4.92
N ALA A 55 8.95 -5.60 -5.63
CA ALA A 55 10.05 -4.74 -5.17
C ALA A 55 9.68 -3.94 -3.92
N LEU A 56 8.44 -3.46 -3.82
CA LEU A 56 7.92 -2.83 -2.61
C LEU A 56 7.94 -3.81 -1.42
N LEU A 57 7.37 -5.00 -1.58
CA LEU A 57 7.38 -6.03 -0.53
C LEU A 57 8.80 -6.40 -0.10
N TRP A 58 9.71 -6.53 -1.06
CA TRP A 58 11.12 -6.76 -0.77
C TRP A 58 11.73 -5.62 0.05
N HIS A 59 11.48 -4.36 -0.33
CA HIS A 59 11.95 -3.20 0.41
C HIS A 59 11.45 -3.21 1.86
N LEU A 60 10.13 -3.41 2.06
CA LEU A 60 9.49 -3.45 3.37
C LEU A 60 10.04 -4.60 4.25
N ARG A 61 10.14 -5.81 3.71
CA ARG A 61 10.65 -6.98 4.45
C ARG A 61 12.13 -6.88 4.76
N ARG A 62 12.93 -6.24 3.90
CA ARG A 62 14.38 -6.12 4.09
C ARG A 62 14.74 -5.24 5.29
N GLN A 63 13.85 -4.36 5.75
CA GLN A 63 14.06 -3.59 6.97
C GLN A 63 14.24 -4.50 8.20
N ALA A 64 13.44 -5.58 8.30
CA ALA A 64 13.57 -6.61 9.33
C ALA A 64 14.55 -7.73 8.95
N HIS A 65 14.74 -7.97 7.64
CA HIS A 65 15.59 -9.04 7.11
C HIS A 65 16.63 -8.50 6.11
N PRO A 66 17.73 -7.89 6.55
CA PRO A 66 18.68 -7.19 5.66
C PRO A 66 19.33 -8.04 4.57
N LYS A 67 19.35 -9.37 4.76
CA LYS A 67 19.93 -10.35 3.81
C LYS A 67 18.93 -10.86 2.78
N LEU A 68 17.65 -10.46 2.87
CA LEU A 68 16.61 -10.91 1.96
C LEU A 68 16.90 -10.44 0.53
N ARG A 69 16.87 -11.37 -0.43
CA ARG A 69 17.05 -11.05 -1.85
C ARG A 69 15.70 -10.77 -2.47
N LEU A 70 15.69 -9.99 -3.54
CA LEU A 70 14.46 -9.70 -4.28
C LEU A 70 13.81 -10.97 -4.84
N ASP A 71 14.63 -11.94 -5.25
CA ASP A 71 14.15 -13.23 -5.79
C ASP A 71 13.53 -14.14 -4.74
N ASP A 72 13.79 -13.89 -3.45
CA ASP A 72 13.21 -14.64 -2.33
C ASP A 72 11.77 -14.15 -2.00
N VAL A 73 11.32 -13.05 -2.62
CA VAL A 73 9.99 -12.50 -2.40
C VAL A 73 9.00 -13.13 -3.36
N ASP A 74 8.23 -14.06 -2.82
CA ASP A 74 7.10 -14.70 -3.50
C ASP A 74 5.79 -14.30 -2.81
N PHE A 75 4.77 -13.98 -3.60
CA PHE A 75 3.43 -13.68 -3.12
C PHE A 75 2.43 -13.89 -4.27
N ARG A 76 1.19 -14.27 -3.94
CA ARG A 76 0.14 -14.29 -4.96
C ARG A 76 -0.34 -12.85 -5.18
N PRO A 77 -0.56 -12.39 -6.43
CA PRO A 77 -0.99 -11.02 -6.68
C PRO A 77 -2.27 -10.60 -5.94
N LYS A 78 -3.17 -11.55 -5.64
CA LYS A 78 -4.41 -11.32 -4.89
C LYS A 78 -4.22 -11.15 -3.37
N ASP A 79 -3.09 -11.59 -2.85
CA ASP A 79 -2.80 -11.60 -1.41
C ASP A 79 -2.26 -10.24 -0.96
N LEU A 80 -1.83 -9.39 -1.90
CA LEU A 80 -1.31 -8.05 -1.64
C LEU A 80 -2.33 -6.98 -2.02
N LYS A 81 -2.71 -6.17 -1.03
CA LYS A 81 -3.54 -4.99 -1.19
C LYS A 81 -2.72 -3.73 -0.94
N VAL A 82 -2.96 -2.73 -1.77
CA VAL A 82 -2.40 -1.38 -1.67
C VAL A 82 -3.58 -0.45 -1.56
N GLU A 83 -3.67 0.27 -0.45
CA GLU A 83 -4.77 1.16 -0.13
C GLU A 83 -4.21 2.57 0.07
N LEU A 84 -4.89 3.56 -0.49
CA LEU A 84 -4.61 4.97 -0.26
C LEU A 84 -5.86 5.60 0.32
N ASP A 85 -5.67 6.55 1.23
CA ASP A 85 -6.76 7.37 1.71
C ASP A 85 -7.07 8.51 0.71
N VAL A 86 -8.21 9.18 0.89
CA VAL A 86 -8.62 10.31 0.03
C VAL A 86 -7.58 11.45 -0.03
N PRO A 87 -6.97 11.92 1.07
CA PRO A 87 -5.94 12.95 0.97
C PRO A 87 -4.70 12.48 0.19
N GLU A 88 -4.29 11.21 0.32
CA GLU A 88 -3.20 10.63 -0.47
C GLU A 88 -3.57 10.57 -1.96
N TRP A 89 -4.78 10.17 -2.32
CA TRP A 89 -5.24 10.19 -3.71
C TRP A 89 -5.19 11.59 -4.33
N ARG A 90 -5.61 12.62 -3.58
CA ARG A 90 -5.53 14.03 -4.03
C ARG A 90 -4.09 14.48 -4.24
N LEU A 91 -3.18 14.07 -3.35
CA LEU A 91 -1.76 14.35 -3.46
C LEU A 91 -1.15 13.68 -4.70
N TRP A 92 -1.50 12.42 -4.96
CA TRP A 92 -1.06 11.68 -6.16
C TRP A 92 -1.55 12.32 -7.45
N ARG A 93 -2.80 12.77 -7.48
CA ARG A 93 -3.35 13.53 -8.60
C ARG A 93 -2.48 14.75 -8.93
N GLY A 94 -2.09 15.51 -7.90
CA GLY A 94 -1.19 16.65 -8.03
C GLY A 94 0.21 16.27 -8.53
N LYS A 95 0.80 15.19 -7.99
CA LYS A 95 2.12 14.69 -8.42
C LYS A 95 2.12 14.28 -9.88
N ILE A 96 1.13 13.49 -10.33
CA ILE A 96 1.03 13.04 -11.73
C ILE A 96 0.90 14.22 -12.69
N ALA A 97 0.13 15.25 -12.32
CA ALA A 97 -0.02 16.46 -13.14
C ALA A 97 1.32 17.21 -13.34
N LEU A 98 2.25 17.09 -12.38
CA LEU A 98 3.56 17.74 -12.39
C LEU A 98 4.70 16.84 -12.88
N MET A 99 4.45 15.53 -13.07
CA MET A 99 5.44 14.57 -13.57
C MET A 99 5.83 14.90 -15.02
N GLY A 100 7.10 15.27 -15.23
CA GLY A 100 7.65 15.66 -16.52
C GLY A 100 8.18 14.50 -17.37
N ASP A 101 8.29 13.30 -16.81
CA ASP A 101 8.78 12.08 -17.46
C ASP A 101 7.68 11.28 -18.19
N LEU A 102 6.40 11.60 -17.95
CA LEU A 102 5.25 10.99 -18.61
C LEU A 102 4.89 11.76 -19.90
N SER A 103 4.66 11.04 -21.00
CA SER A 103 4.01 11.60 -22.20
C SER A 103 2.59 12.08 -21.86
N ASP A 104 2.09 13.10 -22.58
CA ASP A 104 0.76 13.67 -22.32
C ASP A 104 -0.36 12.61 -22.32
N GLU A 105 -0.38 11.69 -23.28
CA GLU A 105 -1.38 10.59 -23.33
C GLU A 105 -1.33 9.68 -22.09
N LEU A 106 -0.14 9.39 -21.59
CA LEU A 106 0.07 8.54 -20.41
C LEU A 106 -0.32 9.28 -19.13
N ARG A 107 0.00 10.59 -19.06
CA ARG A 107 -0.42 11.46 -17.96
C ARG A 107 -1.93 11.55 -17.89
N ASP A 108 -2.60 11.79 -19.01
CA ASP A 108 -4.06 11.90 -19.07
C ASP A 108 -4.75 10.60 -18.63
N ARG A 109 -4.25 9.45 -19.11
CA ARG A 109 -4.75 8.14 -18.68
C ARG A 109 -4.53 7.91 -17.18
N ALA A 110 -3.36 8.29 -16.65
CA ALA A 110 -3.06 8.14 -15.23
C ALA A 110 -3.94 9.04 -14.35
N LEU A 111 -4.16 10.29 -14.77
CA LEU A 111 -5.06 11.24 -14.08
C LEU A 111 -6.50 10.74 -14.10
N ALA A 112 -7.00 10.26 -15.24
CA ALA A 112 -8.35 9.71 -15.33
C ALA A 112 -8.56 8.49 -14.41
N TRP A 113 -7.55 7.63 -14.29
CA TRP A 113 -7.58 6.51 -13.36
C TRP A 113 -7.58 6.98 -11.89
N VAL A 114 -6.71 7.93 -11.53
CA VAL A 114 -6.71 8.51 -10.16
C VAL A 114 -8.04 9.18 -9.83
N ASP A 115 -8.63 9.91 -10.77
CA ASP A 115 -9.93 10.56 -10.59
C ASP A 115 -11.05 9.53 -10.35
N GLN A 116 -10.99 8.37 -11.01
CA GLN A 116 -11.93 7.26 -10.77
C GLN A 116 -11.77 6.66 -9.37
N GLU A 117 -10.54 6.38 -8.93
CA GLU A 117 -10.26 5.82 -7.61
C GLU A 117 -10.64 6.81 -6.49
N LEU A 118 -10.35 8.10 -6.69
CA LEU A 118 -10.73 9.16 -5.77
C LEU A 118 -12.26 9.23 -5.60
N ALA A 119 -13.02 9.19 -6.70
CA ALA A 119 -14.47 9.18 -6.65
C ALA A 119 -15.03 7.94 -5.93
N GLN A 120 -14.39 6.77 -6.09
CA GLN A 120 -14.77 5.55 -5.36
C GLN A 120 -14.46 5.64 -3.87
N ALA A 121 -13.30 6.19 -3.51
CA ALA A 121 -12.92 6.39 -2.12
C ALA A 121 -13.85 7.38 -1.42
N GLU A 122 -14.18 8.51 -2.06
CA GLU A 122 -15.12 9.52 -1.55
C GLU A 122 -16.56 8.98 -1.43
N ALA A 123 -17.00 8.12 -2.36
CA ALA A 123 -18.32 7.47 -2.29
C ALA A 123 -18.39 6.36 -1.23
N GLY A 124 -17.26 5.76 -0.87
CA GLY A 124 -17.15 4.77 0.21
C GLY A 124 -17.09 5.38 1.61
N GLU A 125 -16.74 6.65 1.74
CA GLU A 125 -16.78 7.46 2.97
C GLU A 125 -18.20 7.97 3.30
N ASP A 126 -19.23 7.11 3.11
CA ASP A 126 -20.57 7.37 3.63
C ASP A 126 -20.53 7.28 5.18
N PRO A 127 -20.89 8.33 5.95
CA PRO A 127 -20.68 8.41 7.40
C PRO A 127 -21.52 7.44 8.25
N ALA A 128 -22.27 6.52 7.64
CA ALA A 128 -23.11 5.55 8.34
C ALA A 128 -22.32 4.34 8.91
N ALA A 129 -21.08 4.09 8.49
CA ALA A 129 -20.28 2.96 8.98
C ALA A 129 -19.48 3.25 10.27
N ALA A 130 -19.40 4.51 10.71
CA ALA A 130 -18.67 4.91 11.93
C ALA A 130 -19.52 4.87 13.21
N ALA A 131 -20.79 4.46 13.14
CA ALA A 131 -21.69 4.38 14.29
C ALA A 131 -22.39 3.02 14.39
N ALA A 132 -21.65 1.99 14.78
CA ALA A 132 -22.23 0.80 15.40
C ALA A 132 -21.53 0.53 16.74
N PRO A 133 -22.11 0.92 17.89
CA PRO A 133 -21.63 0.47 19.18
C PRO A 133 -21.97 -1.01 19.33
N GLY A 134 -20.95 -1.87 19.33
CA GLY A 134 -21.10 -3.28 19.64
C GLY A 134 -21.60 -3.46 21.08
N LYS A 135 -22.90 -3.74 21.22
CA LYS A 135 -23.48 -4.28 22.45
C LYS A 135 -23.20 -5.78 22.52
N ALA A 136 -22.50 -6.17 23.59
CA ALA A 136 -22.75 -7.30 24.51
C ALA A 136 -22.85 -8.73 23.91
N ASP A 137 -22.39 -9.82 24.53
CA ASP A 137 -22.30 -10.15 25.95
C ASP A 137 -21.50 -11.48 26.12
N SER A 138 -21.38 -11.95 27.36
CA SER A 138 -20.97 -13.30 27.84
C SER A 138 -19.53 -13.47 28.30
N ALA A 139 -19.28 -13.04 29.55
CA ALA A 139 -18.30 -13.69 30.42
C ALA A 139 -19.05 -14.50 31.50
N PRO A 140 -18.73 -15.79 31.74
CA PRO A 140 -19.20 -16.51 32.92
C PRO A 140 -18.28 -16.24 34.12
N PRO A 141 -18.79 -16.10 35.37
CA PRO A 141 -17.95 -16.02 36.54
C PRO A 141 -17.59 -17.43 37.04
N ALA A 142 -16.33 -17.83 36.92
CA ALA A 142 -15.76 -18.97 37.65
C ALA A 142 -14.90 -18.45 38.82
N SER A 143 -15.29 -18.87 40.01
CA SER A 143 -14.72 -18.55 41.31
C SER A 143 -13.29 -19.06 41.48
N VAL A 144 -12.39 -18.29 42.12
CA VAL A 144 -11.30 -18.85 42.95
C VAL A 144 -11.00 -17.91 44.13
N THR A 145 -11.00 -18.54 45.29
CA THR A 145 -10.57 -18.22 46.66
C THR A 145 -9.22 -17.51 46.83
N SER A 146 -9.12 -16.65 47.85
CA SER A 146 -7.85 -16.30 48.52
C SER A 146 -7.94 -16.58 50.03
N SER A 147 -6.87 -17.18 50.54
CA SER A 147 -6.59 -17.48 51.96
C SER A 147 -6.27 -16.26 52.80
#